data_AF-A0A930W4K5-F1
#
_entry.id   AF-A0A930W4K5-F1
#
_cell.length_a   1.000
_cell.length_b   1.000
_cell.length_c   1.000
_cell.angle_alpha   90.00
_cell.angle_beta   90.00
_cell.angle_gamma   90.00
#
_symmetry.space_group_name_H-M   'P 1'
#
loop_
_entity.id
_entity.type
_entity.pdbx_description
1 polymer ?
#
loop_
_entity_poly.entity_id
_entity_poly.type
_entity_poly.pdbx_seq_one_letter_code
_entity_poly.pdbx_strand_id
1 'polypeptide(L)'
;MPITPARMPLFDHLGELRRRVTIVVVSLFVTAIIIYFATPALIEILIDPIREFLTDGKLTVISVLGGFSIRFKVAFFFSVIICTPIIIWEIMAFFLPA
;
A
#
# COMPACT_ATOMS: atom_id res chain seq x y z
N MET A 1 14.89 -28.42 29.38
CA MET A 1 15.01 -26.98 29.07
C MET A 1 13.87 -26.27 29.77
N PRO A 2 14.12 -25.28 30.65
CA PRO A 2 13.04 -24.54 31.26
C PRO A 2 12.35 -23.71 30.18
N ILE A 3 11.08 -24.00 29.92
CA ILE A 3 10.20 -23.16 29.11
C ILE A 3 9.74 -22.01 30.03
N THR A 4 10.65 -21.10 30.38
CA THR A 4 10.23 -19.80 30.92
C THR A 4 9.63 -19.04 29.74
N PRO A 5 8.42 -18.46 29.84
CA PRO A 5 7.99 -17.49 28.84
C PRO A 5 9.01 -16.35 28.92
N ALA A 6 9.90 -16.28 27.93
CA ALA A 6 10.82 -15.17 27.81
C ALA A 6 9.93 -13.94 27.56
N ARG A 7 9.59 -13.22 28.63
CA ARG A 7 9.07 -11.86 28.49
C ARG A 7 10.18 -11.10 27.78
N MET A 8 10.03 -10.96 26.46
CA MET A 8 10.88 -10.04 25.73
C MET A 8 10.73 -8.67 26.41
N PRO A 9 11.82 -8.01 26.82
CA PRO A 9 11.75 -6.65 27.32
C PRO A 9 11.09 -5.78 26.24
N LEU A 10 10.32 -4.76 26.64
CA LEU A 10 9.57 -3.90 25.70
C LEU A 10 10.45 -3.34 24.57
N PHE A 11 11.74 -3.13 24.84
CA PHE A 11 12.73 -2.71 23.86
C PHE A 11 12.97 -3.73 22.74
N ASP A 12 12.95 -5.04 23.02
CA ASP A 12 13.11 -6.09 22.00
C ASP A 12 11.87 -6.19 21.11
N HIS A 13 10.68 -6.06 21.69
CA HIS A 13 9.42 -6.04 20.93
C HIS A 13 9.31 -4.81 20.00
N LEU A 14 9.79 -3.64 20.45
CA LEU A 14 9.91 -2.45 19.59
C LEU A 14 10.97 -2.64 18.47
N GLY A 15 12.04 -3.37 18.76
CA GLY A 15 13.05 -3.74 17.76
C GLY A 15 12.46 -4.60 16.64
N GLU A 16 11.58 -5.53 17.00
CA GLU A 16 10.83 -6.35 16.07
C GLU A 16 9.85 -5.51 15.23
N LEU A 17 9.07 -4.63 15.86
CA LEU A 17 8.17 -3.70 15.15
C LEU A 17 8.91 -2.91 14.08
N ARG A 18 10.07 -2.34 14.40
CA ARG A 18 10.89 -1.57 13.44
C ARG A 18 11.27 -2.41 12.21
N ARG A 19 11.68 -3.66 12.43
CA ARG A 19 12.05 -4.58 11.33
C ARG A 19 10.85 -4.86 10.43
N ARG A 20 9.70 -5.18 11.04
CA ARG A 20 8.45 -5.52 10.32
C ARG A 20 7.91 -4.33 9.53
N VAL A 21 7.87 -3.14 10.14
CA VAL A 21 7.46 -1.90 9.46
C VAL A 21 8.37 -1.59 8.28
N THR A 22 9.68 -1.81 8.42
CA THR A 22 10.62 -1.59 7.31
C THR A 22 10.32 -2.51 6.13
N ILE A 23 10.01 -3.78 6.37
CA ILE A 23 9.63 -4.75 5.32
C ILE A 23 8.37 -4.27 4.60
N VAL A 24 7.32 -3.88 5.34
CA VAL A 24 6.06 -3.36 4.77
C VAL A 24 6.29 -2.11 3.93
N VAL A 25 7.07 -1.16 4.45
CA VAL A 25 7.37 0.10 3.73
C VAL A 25 8.15 -0.17 2.45
N VAL A 26 9.15 -1.05 2.48
CA VAL A 26 9.92 -1.42 1.29
C VAL A 26 9.04 -2.14 0.27
N SER A 27 8.21 -3.09 0.70
CA SER A 27 7.29 -3.78 -0.22
C SER A 27 6.29 -2.83 -0.87
N LEU A 28 5.74 -1.88 -0.10
CA LEU A 28 4.85 -0.86 -0.62
C LEU A 28 5.56 0.05 -1.61
N PHE A 29 6.78 0.48 -1.30
CA PHE A 29 7.54 1.37 -2.16
C PHE A 29 7.86 0.72 -3.52
N VAL A 30 8.35 -0.52 -3.51
CA VAL A 30 8.64 -1.28 -4.74
C VAL A 30 7.37 -1.49 -5.56
N THR A 31 6.29 -1.89 -4.90
CA THR A 31 5.01 -2.14 -5.58
C THR A 31 4.41 -0.84 -6.15
N ALA A 32 4.50 0.27 -5.42
CA ALA A 32 4.03 1.57 -5.88
C ALA A 32 4.78 2.05 -7.12
N ILE A 33 6.10 1.84 -7.20
CA ILE A 33 6.89 2.16 -8.40
C ILE A 33 6.40 1.35 -9.60
N ILE A 34 6.18 0.04 -9.42
CA ILE A 34 5.70 -0.85 -10.49
C ILE A 34 4.31 -0.41 -10.98
N ILE A 35 3.38 -0.15 -10.06
CA ILE A 35 2.02 0.27 -10.39
C ILE A 35 1.98 1.68 -11.00
N TYR A 36 2.90 2.56 -10.62
CA TYR A 36 2.97 3.91 -11.20
C TYR A 36 3.06 3.87 -12.73
N PHE A 37 3.82 2.92 -13.29
CA PHE A 37 3.89 2.71 -14.75
C PHE A 37 2.58 2.17 -15.35
N ALA A 38 1.84 1.35 -14.60
CA ALA A 38 0.53 0.80 -15.02
C ALA A 38 -0.65 1.76 -14.76
N THR A 39 -0.41 2.91 -14.13
CA THR A 39 -1.45 3.84 -13.70
C THR A 39 -2.30 4.42 -14.84
N PRO A 40 -1.77 4.72 -16.05
CA PRO A 40 -2.61 5.16 -17.17
C PRO A 40 -3.73 4.16 -17.51
N ALA A 41 -3.41 2.85 -17.54
CA ALA A 41 -4.38 1.80 -17.80
C ALA A 41 -5.39 1.64 -16.64
N LEU A 42 -4.91 1.72 -15.40
CA LEU A 42 -5.78 1.64 -14.22
C LEU A 42 -6.78 2.80 -14.15
N ILE A 43 -6.35 4.01 -14.49
CA ILE A 43 -7.23 5.18 -14.53
C ILE A 43 -8.29 5.01 -15.62
N GLU A 44 -7.93 4.46 -16.78
CA GLU A 44 -8.90 4.20 -17.85
C GLU A 44 -9.97 3.19 -17.40
N ILE A 45 -9.57 2.09 -16.75
CA ILE A 45 -10.50 1.11 -16.17
C ILE A 45 -11.42 1.75 -15.13
N LEU A 46 -10.90 2.67 -14.31
CA LEU A 46 -11.70 3.38 -13.30
C LEU A 46 -12.71 4.37 -13.91
N ILE A 47 -12.37 4.96 -15.06
CA ILE A 47 -13.22 5.94 -15.74
C ILE A 47 -14.29 5.24 -16.58
N ASP A 48 -14.01 4.05 -17.12
CA ASP A 48 -14.92 3.28 -17.99
C ASP A 48 -16.38 3.20 -17.48
N PRO A 49 -16.66 2.81 -16.20
CA PRO A 49 -18.03 2.70 -15.71
C PRO A 49 -18.76 4.05 -15.55
N ILE A 50 -18.03 5.17 -15.46
CA ILE A 50 -18.62 6.50 -15.31
C ILE A 50 -18.68 7.26 -16.64
N ARG A 51 -18.10 6.72 -17.74
CA ARG A 51 -18.11 7.35 -19.06
C ARG A 51 -19.53 7.64 -19.55
N GLU A 52 -20.49 6.75 -19.28
CA GLU A 52 -21.89 6.90 -19.71
C GLU A 52 -22.61 8.05 -19.01
N PHE A 53 -22.18 8.42 -17.80
CA PHE A 53 -22.77 9.51 -17.00
C PHE A 53 -22.01 10.84 -17.13
N LEU A 54 -20.91 10.87 -17.89
CA LEU A 54 -20.11 12.07 -18.12
C LEU A 54 -20.62 12.81 -19.35
N THR A 55 -21.19 14.01 -19.14
CA THR A 55 -21.44 14.98 -20.21
C THR A 55 -20.11 15.29 -20.93
N ASP A 56 -20.05 15.02 -22.24
CA ASP A 56 -18.84 15.09 -23.11
C ASP A 56 -17.71 14.07 -22.87
N GLY A 57 -17.87 13.09 -21.98
CA GLY A 57 -16.93 11.96 -21.84
C GLY A 57 -15.50 12.33 -21.43
N LYS A 58 -15.24 13.58 -20.99
CA LYS A 58 -13.89 14.09 -20.71
C LYS A 58 -13.72 14.46 -19.23
N LEU A 59 -12.90 13.70 -18.53
CA LEU A 59 -12.44 14.05 -17.20
C LEU A 59 -11.41 15.18 -17.32
N THR A 60 -11.78 16.40 -16.93
CA THR A 60 -10.90 17.56 -17.03
C THR A 60 -10.17 17.79 -15.71
N VAL A 61 -8.84 17.82 -15.76
CA VAL A 61 -8.00 18.10 -14.60
C VAL A 61 -7.87 19.61 -14.44
N ILE A 62 -8.50 20.17 -13.41
CA ILE A 62 -8.58 21.62 -13.16
C ILE A 62 -7.27 22.17 -12.55
N SER A 63 -6.46 21.31 -11.93
CA SER A 63 -5.22 21.70 -11.25
C SER A 63 -3.98 21.41 -12.08
N VAL A 64 -2.99 22.33 -12.03
CA VAL A 64 -1.67 22.18 -12.68
C VAL A 64 -0.95 20.89 -12.27
N LEU A 65 -1.10 20.48 -11.00
CA LEU A 65 -0.52 19.22 -10.48
C LEU A 65 -1.56 18.09 -10.37
N GLY A 66 -2.76 18.28 -10.90
CA GLY A 66 -3.85 17.33 -10.70
C GLY A 66 -3.58 15.98 -11.38
N GLY A 67 -3.00 15.97 -12.58
CA GLY A 67 -2.68 14.75 -13.32
C GLY A 67 -1.62 13.91 -12.59
N PHE A 68 -0.58 14.57 -12.05
CA PHE A 68 0.42 13.91 -11.22
C PHE A 68 -0.18 13.38 -9.92
N SER A 69 -0.97 14.19 -9.23
CA SER A 69 -1.58 13.84 -7.94
C SER A 69 -2.54 12.66 -8.06
N ILE A 70 -3.34 12.60 -9.13
CA ILE A 70 -4.23 11.47 -9.42
C ILE A 70 -3.40 10.21 -9.64
N ARG A 71 -2.38 10.28 -10.50
CA ARG A 71 -1.53 9.11 -10.78
C ARG A 71 -0.84 8.59 -9.52
N PHE A 72 -0.29 9.49 -8.72
CA PHE A 72 0.37 9.12 -7.46
C PHE A 72 -0.60 8.47 -6.46
N LYS A 73 -1.80 9.05 -6.29
CA LYS A 73 -2.84 8.50 -5.40
C LYS A 73 -3.30 7.12 -5.85
N VAL A 74 -3.55 6.94 -7.15
CA VAL A 74 -3.97 5.65 -7.71
C VAL A 74 -2.87 4.60 -7.51
N ALA A 75 -1.62 4.92 -7.87
CA ALA A 75 -0.49 4.01 -7.68
C ALA A 75 -0.33 3.58 -6.21
N PHE A 76 -0.39 4.54 -5.28
CA PHE A 76 -0.28 4.26 -3.86
C PHE A 76 -1.44 3.38 -3.37
N PHE A 77 -2.68 3.70 -3.72
CA PHE A 77 -3.85 2.95 -3.26
C PHE A 77 -3.84 1.50 -3.74
N PHE A 78 -3.56 1.29 -5.04
CA PHE A 78 -3.43 -0.05 -5.59
C PHE A 78 -2.22 -0.80 -5.00
N SER A 79 -1.12 -0.11 -4.67
CA SER A 79 0.04 -0.77 -4.04
C SER A 79 -0.29 -1.30 -2.65
N VAL A 80 -1.10 -0.57 -1.88
CA VAL A 80 -1.60 -1.03 -0.57
C VAL A 80 -2.50 -2.25 -0.75
N ILE A 81 -3.42 -2.23 -1.72
CA ILE A 81 -4.29 -3.37 -2.02
C ILE A 81 -3.46 -4.61 -2.36
N ILE A 82 -2.47 -4.49 -3.24
CA ILE A 82 -1.61 -5.62 -3.63
C ILE A 82 -0.71 -6.08 -2.48
N CYS A 83 -0.26 -5.17 -1.62
CA CYS A 83 0.58 -5.50 -0.45
C CYS A 83 -0.23 -5.99 0.75
N THR A 84 -1.57 -5.99 0.71
CA THR A 84 -2.44 -6.50 1.78
C THR A 84 -1.97 -7.83 2.38
N PRO A 85 -1.65 -8.90 1.61
CA PRO A 85 -1.16 -10.15 2.18
C PRO A 85 0.14 -10.00 3.00
N ILE A 86 1.07 -9.15 2.55
CA ILE A 86 2.33 -8.87 3.26
C ILE A 86 2.04 -8.10 4.54
N ILE A 87 1.20 -7.07 4.46
CA ILE A 87 0.79 -6.26 5.62
C ILE A 87 0.13 -7.14 6.68
N ILE A 88 -0.81 -7.99 6.27
CA ILE A 88 -1.50 -8.92 7.19
C ILE A 88 -0.52 -9.91 7.80
N TRP A 89 0.39 -10.48 7.01
CA TRP A 89 1.42 -11.41 7.51
C TRP A 89 2.30 -10.76 8.58
N GLU A 90 2.81 -9.55 8.32
CA GLU A 90 3.68 -8.85 9.26
C GLU A 90 2.94 -8.42 10.54
N ILE A 91 1.66 -8.04 10.42
CA ILE A 91 0.80 -7.76 11.59
C ILE A 91 0.58 -9.03 12.41
N MET A 92 0.18 -10.14 11.79
CA MET A 92 -0.04 -11.40 12.51
C MET A 92 1.24 -11.89 13.19
N ALA A 93 2.36 -11.83 12.48
CA ALA A 93 3.65 -12.28 12.99
C ALA A 93 4.17 -11.39 14.13
N PHE A 94 3.73 -10.13 14.23
CA PHE A 94 3.99 -9.26 15.38
C PHE A 94 3.16 -9.63 16.62
N PHE A 95 1.90 -10.03 16.44
CA PHE A 95 0.98 -10.37 17.54
C PHE A 95 1.11 -11.81 18.03
N LEU A 96 1.59 -12.72 17.19
CA LEU A 96 1.77 -14.13 17.53
C LEU A 96 3.26 -14.53 17.66
N PRO A 97 4.08 -13.87 18.49
CA PRO A 97 5.39 -14.40 18.82
C PRO A 97 5.22 -15.61 19.75
N ALA A 98 5.92 -16.69 19.43
CA ALA A 98 6.20 -17.78 20.37
C ALA A 98 7.20 -17.33 21.45
#